data_AF-A0A914KUW2-F1
#
_entry.id   AF-A0A914KUW2-F1
#
_cell.length_a   1.000
_cell.length_b   1.000
_cell.length_c   1.000
_cell.angle_alpha   90.00
_cell.angle_beta   90.00
_cell.angle_gamma   90.00
#
_symmetry.space_group_name_H-M   'P 1'
#
loop_
_entity.id
_entity.type
_entity.pdbx_description
1 polymer ?
#
loop_
_entity_poly.entity_id
_entity_poly.type
_entity_poly.pdbx_seq_one_letter_code
_entity_poly.pdbx_strand_id
1 'polypeptide(L)'
;MRISVNGREVFNSNSLYAYKTYFSHELSYSQNAKSSHLNAAGYFYNNTSTQEGGLDTIERRRLFENSKTAQFIAKLDADIFNQPLYLINHCEVDIEIIQTIPDLFL
;
A
#
# COMPACT_ATOMS: atom_id res chain seq x y z
N MET A 1 -4.48 9.45 -5.24
CA MET A 1 -3.72 8.91 -6.37
C MET A 1 -4.56 8.96 -7.64
N ARG A 2 -4.02 9.55 -8.69
CA ARG A 2 -4.62 9.61 -10.03
C ARG A 2 -3.57 9.19 -11.05
N ILE A 3 -3.97 8.44 -12.07
CA ILE A 3 -3.07 8.02 -13.14
C ILE A 3 -3.70 8.40 -14.49
N SER A 4 -2.92 9.08 -15.32
CA SER A 4 -3.27 9.38 -16.71
C SER A 4 -2.25 8.81 -17.68
N VAL A 5 -2.74 8.47 -18.86
CA VAL A 5 -1.97 7.95 -19.97
C VAL A 5 -2.28 8.82 -21.18
N ASN A 6 -1.29 9.54 -21.71
CA ASN A 6 -1.45 10.54 -22.78
C ASN A 6 -2.59 11.54 -22.48
N GLY A 7 -2.63 12.06 -21.25
CA GLY A 7 -3.65 13.01 -20.79
C GLY A 7 -5.05 12.43 -20.52
N ARG A 8 -5.28 11.12 -20.76
CA ARG A 8 -6.53 10.45 -20.41
C ARG A 8 -6.41 9.76 -19.07
N GLU A 9 -7.29 10.10 -18.14
CA GLU A 9 -7.37 9.40 -16.85
C GLU A 9 -7.78 7.94 -17.05
N VAL A 10 -6.96 7.05 -16.49
CA VAL A 10 -7.19 5.59 -16.52
C VAL A 10 -7.44 5.02 -15.13
N PHE A 11 -7.06 5.73 -14.08
CA PHE A 11 -7.26 5.31 -12.70
C PHE A 11 -7.39 6.49 -11.74
N ASN A 12 -8.27 6.34 -10.75
CA ASN A 12 -8.49 7.29 -9.67
C ASN A 12 -8.73 6.56 -8.36
N SER A 13 -7.91 6.83 -7.35
CA SER A 13 -8.11 6.33 -6.01
C SER A 13 -9.14 7.22 -5.29
N ASN A 14 -10.32 6.68 -5.07
CA ASN A 14 -11.30 7.30 -4.17
C ASN A 14 -10.95 7.01 -2.69
N SER A 15 -11.83 7.43 -1.78
CA SER A 15 -11.69 7.20 -0.34
C SER A 15 -11.67 5.71 0.06
N LEU A 16 -12.08 4.80 -0.83
CA LEU A 16 -12.12 3.36 -0.58
C LEU A 16 -10.84 2.62 -1.02
N TYR A 17 -9.89 3.32 -1.63
CA TYR A 17 -8.65 2.72 -2.14
C TYR A 17 -7.84 1.97 -1.08
N ALA A 18 -7.77 2.51 0.14
CA ALA A 18 -7.08 1.86 1.26
C ALA A 18 -7.71 0.49 1.58
N TYR A 19 -9.04 0.41 1.59
CA TYR A 19 -9.76 -0.85 1.82
C TYR A 19 -9.56 -1.84 0.69
N LYS A 20 -9.65 -1.39 -0.58
CA LYS A 20 -9.36 -2.24 -1.75
C LYS A 20 -7.97 -2.86 -1.60
N THR A 21 -6.95 -2.03 -1.38
CA THR A 21 -5.56 -2.47 -1.28
C THR A 21 -5.36 -3.44 -0.13
N TYR A 22 -5.96 -3.15 1.03
CA TYR A 22 -5.90 -4.03 2.20
C TYR A 22 -6.50 -5.41 1.91
N PHE A 23 -7.72 -5.48 1.34
CA PHE A 23 -8.34 -6.76 0.98
C PHE A 23 -7.58 -7.49 -0.14
N SER A 24 -7.10 -6.78 -1.16
CA SER A 24 -6.24 -7.34 -2.19
C SER A 24 -5.02 -8.01 -1.55
N HIS A 25 -4.37 -7.35 -0.60
CA HIS A 25 -3.20 -7.90 0.08
C HIS A 25 -3.56 -9.12 0.93
N GLU A 26 -4.67 -9.06 1.66
CA GLU A 26 -5.06 -10.12 2.58
C GLU A 26 -5.50 -11.40 1.85
N LEU A 27 -6.18 -11.25 0.71
CA LEU A 27 -6.74 -12.36 -0.05
C LEU A 27 -5.81 -12.91 -1.14
N SER A 28 -4.88 -12.11 -1.66
CA SER A 28 -4.08 -12.51 -2.83
C SER A 28 -2.70 -13.10 -2.49
N TYR A 29 -2.14 -12.79 -1.33
CA TYR A 29 -0.79 -13.25 -0.96
C TYR A 29 -0.82 -14.41 0.02
N SER A 30 0.07 -15.38 -0.19
CA SER A 30 0.31 -16.45 0.78
C SER A 30 0.99 -15.92 2.03
N GLN A 31 0.86 -16.64 3.14
CA GLN A 31 1.51 -16.32 4.42
C GLN A 31 3.00 -15.96 4.25
N ASN A 32 3.73 -16.76 3.46
CA ASN A 32 5.16 -16.56 3.24
C ASN A 32 5.47 -15.23 2.54
N ALA A 33 4.67 -14.85 1.54
CA ALA A 33 4.83 -13.57 0.85
C ALA A 33 4.50 -12.38 1.76
N LYS A 34 3.50 -12.57 2.65
CA LYS A 34 3.12 -11.57 3.66
C LYS A 34 4.22 -11.36 4.70
N SER A 35 4.91 -12.43 5.11
CA SER A 35 6.03 -12.37 6.04
C SER A 35 7.35 -11.88 5.44
N SER A 36 7.50 -11.86 4.10
CA SER A 36 8.72 -11.44 3.41
C SER A 36 8.62 -10.02 2.84
N HIS A 37 8.01 -9.85 1.67
CA HIS A 37 8.03 -8.57 0.95
C HIS A 37 7.01 -7.57 1.49
N LEU A 38 5.87 -8.03 1.99
CA LEU A 38 4.87 -7.14 2.59
C LEU A 38 5.32 -6.59 3.95
N ASN A 39 6.29 -7.22 4.61
CA ASN A 39 6.95 -6.67 5.79
C ASN A 39 7.65 -5.33 5.47
N ALA A 40 8.22 -5.19 4.27
CA ALA A 40 8.79 -3.91 3.81
C ALA A 40 7.73 -2.80 3.65
N ALA A 41 6.45 -3.16 3.53
CA ALA A 41 5.32 -2.23 3.57
C ALA A 41 4.76 -2.03 4.99
N GLY A 42 5.40 -2.59 6.02
CA GLY A 42 4.97 -2.51 7.42
C GLY A 42 3.90 -3.54 7.81
N TYR A 43 3.67 -4.57 7.00
CA TYR A 43 2.72 -5.63 7.32
C TYR A 43 3.34 -6.64 8.30
N PHE A 44 2.63 -6.91 9.40
CA PHE A 44 2.96 -7.95 10.37
C PHE A 44 1.69 -8.69 10.73
N TYR A 45 1.78 -10.01 10.89
CA TYR A 45 0.64 -10.81 11.30
C TYR A 45 0.28 -10.57 12.75
N ASN A 46 -1.01 -10.42 13.02
CA ASN A 46 -1.52 -10.48 14.37
C ASN A 46 -1.87 -11.93 14.71
N ASN A 47 -1.50 -12.35 15.92
CA ASN A 47 -1.87 -13.65 16.50
C ASN A 47 -3.03 -13.55 17.49
N THR A 48 -3.50 -12.33 17.78
CA THR A 48 -4.62 -12.05 18.68
C THR A 48 -5.71 -11.27 17.96
N SER A 49 -6.91 -11.24 18.55
CA SER A 49 -8.02 -10.37 18.11
C SER A 49 -7.96 -8.97 18.71
N THR A 50 -7.01 -8.71 19.61
CA THR A 50 -6.85 -7.41 20.28
C THR A 50 -5.87 -6.54 19.51
N GLN A 51 -6.24 -5.27 19.29
CA GLN A 51 -5.35 -4.30 18.63
C GLN A 51 -4.20 -3.86 19.54
N GLU A 52 -4.46 -3.77 20.85
CA GLU A 52 -3.45 -3.46 21.85
C GLU A 52 -2.73 -4.74 22.28
N GLY A 53 -1.39 -4.72 22.19
CA GLY A 53 -0.53 -5.83 22.59
C GLY A 53 -0.39 -6.98 21.59
N GLY A 54 -1.04 -6.90 20.42
CA GLY A 54 -0.81 -7.83 19.31
C GLY A 54 0.65 -7.81 18.84
N LEU A 55 1.16 -8.96 18.39
CA LEU A 55 2.53 -9.07 17.88
C LEU A 55 2.81 -8.09 16.74
N ASP A 56 1.82 -7.81 15.90
CA ASP A 56 1.93 -6.88 14.79
C ASP A 56 2.19 -5.44 15.24
N THR A 57 1.52 -4.99 16.31
CA THR A 57 1.73 -3.67 16.89
C THR A 57 3.11 -3.55 17.55
N ILE A 58 3.58 -4.62 18.21
CA ILE A 58 4.91 -4.67 18.82
C ILE A 58 6.01 -4.58 17.74
N GLU A 59 5.91 -5.39 16.70
CA GLU A 59 6.90 -5.40 15.62
C GLU A 59 6.93 -4.08 14.84
N ARG A 60 5.77 -3.47 14.56
CA ARG A 60 5.72 -2.12 13.95
C ARG A 60 6.38 -1.07 14.83
N ARG A 61 6.13 -1.10 16.15
CA ARG A 61 6.77 -0.16 17.09
C ARG A 61 8.30 -0.31 17.08
N ARG A 62 8.78 -1.55 17.01
CA ARG A 62 10.21 -1.88 17.00
C ARG A 62 10.99 -1.22 15.88
N LEU A 63 10.35 -0.96 14.74
CA LEU A 63 10.94 -0.24 13.61
C LEU A 63 11.38 1.19 13.96
N PHE A 64 10.74 1.81 14.96
CA PHE A 64 10.96 3.21 15.37
C PHE A 64 11.62 3.33 16.75
N GLU A 65 11.90 2.21 17.43
CA GLU A 65 12.53 2.21 18.75
C GLU A 65 13.90 2.89 18.72
N ASN A 66 14.28 3.54 19.82
CA ASN A 66 15.55 4.23 19.98
C ASN A 66 15.77 5.32 18.92
N SER A 67 14.70 6.03 18.52
CA SER A 67 14.73 7.11 17.53
C SER A 67 15.26 6.66 16.16
N LYS A 68 15.02 5.40 15.79
CA LYS A 68 15.34 4.90 14.45
C LYS A 68 14.35 5.44 13.43
N THR A 69 14.88 5.74 12.25
CA THR A 69 14.06 6.02 11.07
C THR A 69 13.73 4.71 10.37
N ALA A 70 12.46 4.49 10.05
CA ALA A 70 12.02 3.38 9.23
C ALA A 70 11.76 3.84 7.79
N GLN A 71 12.11 3.01 6.82
CA GLN A 71 11.79 3.21 5.40
C GLN A 71 10.81 2.13 4.97
N PHE A 72 9.81 2.53 4.19
CA PHE A 72 8.77 1.64 3.69
C PHE A 72 8.77 1.61 2.18
N ILE A 73 8.45 0.44 1.62
CA ILE A 73 8.25 0.23 0.19
C ILE A 73 6.90 -0.48 0.02
N ALA A 74 5.99 0.14 -0.72
CA ALA A 74 4.67 -0.42 -0.99
C ALA A 74 4.36 -0.37 -2.49
N LYS A 75 3.62 -1.37 -2.98
CA LYS A 75 3.12 -1.40 -4.35
C LYS A 75 1.90 -0.48 -4.46
N LEU A 76 1.81 0.27 -5.56
CA LEU A 76 0.58 0.98 -5.93
C LEU A 76 -0.41 -0.02 -6.55
N ASP A 77 -1.59 -0.16 -5.94
CA ASP A 77 -2.64 -1.09 -6.37
C ASP A 77 -3.55 -0.45 -7.43
N ALA A 78 -2.95 -0.17 -8.59
CA ALA A 78 -3.68 0.26 -9.78
C ALA A 78 -3.56 -0.79 -10.88
N ASP A 79 -4.67 -1.03 -11.58
CA ASP A 79 -4.80 -2.13 -12.54
C ASP A 79 -3.80 -2.01 -13.70
N ILE A 80 -3.41 -0.79 -14.07
CA ILE A 80 -2.39 -0.52 -15.11
C ILE A 80 -1.00 -1.09 -14.76
N PHE A 81 -0.69 -1.28 -13.48
CA PHE A 81 0.56 -1.88 -13.01
C PHE A 81 0.46 -3.41 -12.87
N ASN A 82 -0.70 -3.98 -13.19
CA ASN A 82 -0.97 -5.41 -13.05
C ASN A 82 -1.52 -6.02 -14.35
N GLN A 83 -1.09 -5.51 -15.50
CA GLN A 83 -1.43 -6.03 -16.82
C GLN A 83 -0.27 -6.85 -17.43
N PRO A 84 -0.55 -7.85 -18.29
CA PRO A 84 0.50 -8.65 -18.93
C PRO A 84 1.18 -7.98 -20.12
N LEU A 85 0.62 -6.88 -20.64
CA LEU A 85 1.11 -6.20 -21.85
C LEU A 85 1.96 -4.98 -21.50
N TYR A 86 2.95 -4.71 -22.36
CA TYR A 86 3.74 -3.49 -22.28
C TYR A 86 2.94 -2.29 -22.75
N LEU A 87 3.28 -1.12 -22.20
CA LEU A 87 2.82 0.14 -22.74
C LEU A 87 3.43 0.36 -24.12
N ILE A 88 2.66 0.99 -25.01
CA ILE A 88 3.12 1.33 -26.36
C ILE A 88 4.22 2.39 -26.25
N ASN A 89 5.19 2.37 -27.17
CA ASN A 89 6.25 3.37 -27.21
C ASN A 89 5.70 4.80 -27.29
N HIS A 90 6.45 5.75 -26.74
CA HIS A 90 6.11 7.18 -26.68
C HIS A 90 4.80 7.50 -25.96
N CYS A 91 4.39 6.63 -25.04
CA CYS A 91 3.28 6.90 -24.15
C CYS A 91 3.76 7.68 -22.92
N GLU A 92 3.11 8.79 -22.62
CA GLU A 92 3.31 9.56 -21.39
C GLU A 92 2.41 8.98 -20.29
N VAL A 93 3.01 8.69 -19.13
CA VAL A 93 2.28 8.19 -17.96
C VAL A 93 2.52 9.15 -16.81
N ASP A 94 1.46 9.81 -16.37
CA ASP A 94 1.49 10.69 -15.21
C ASP A 94 0.90 9.97 -14.01
N ILE A 95 1.64 9.98 -12.90
CA ILE A 95 1.20 9.42 -11.62
C ILE A 95 1.19 10.55 -10.60
N GLU A 96 -0.01 10.92 -10.14
CA GLU A 96 -0.20 11.97 -9.14
C GLU A 96 -0.59 11.35 -7.80
N ILE A 97 0.22 11.56 -6.76
CA ILE A 97 -0.07 11.08 -5.41
C ILE A 97 -0.67 12.24 -4.61
N ILE A 98 -2.01 12.22 -4.53
CA ILE A 98 -2.77 13.18 -3.72
C ILE A 98 -2.84 12.67 -2.28
N GLN A 99 -2.36 13.48 -1.34
CA GLN A 99 -2.60 13.25 0.08
C GLN A 99 -4.04 13.66 0.41
N THR A 100 -4.89 12.68 0.67
CA THR A 100 -6.16 12.96 1.35
C THR A 100 -5.83 13.13 2.83
N ILE A 101 -5.74 14.37 3.30
CA ILE A 101 -5.78 14.65 4.73
C ILE A 101 -7.16 14.20 5.20
N PRO A 102 -7.28 13.18 6.06
CA PRO A 102 -8.55 12.91 6.72
C PRO A 102 -8.84 14.15 7.58
N ASP A 103 -10.05 14.68 7.51
CA ASP A 103 -10.56 15.58 8.54
C ASP A 103 -10.61 14.82 9.87
N LEU A 104 -9.48 14.72 10.57
CA LEU A 104 -9.40 14.15 11.90
C LEU A 104 -8.18 14.71 12.63
N PHE A 105 -8.24 16.01 12.92
CA PHE A 105 -7.65 16.58 14.13
C PHE A 105 -8.77 16.63 15.18
N LEU A 106 -8.89 15.56 15.97
CA LEU A 106 -9.48 15.57 17.31
C LEU A 106 -8.56 14.79 18.24
#